data_AF-A0A1D3DV19-F1
#
_entry.id   AF-A0A1D3DV19-F1
#
_cell.length_a   1.000
_cell.length_b   1.000
_cell.length_c   1.000
_cell.angle_alpha   90.00
_cell.angle_beta   90.00
_cell.angle_gamma   90.00
#
_symmetry.space_group_name_H-M   'P 1'
#
loop_
_entity.id
_entity.type
_entity.pdbx_description
1 polymer ?
#
loop_
_entity_poly.entity_id
_entity_poly.type
_entity_poly.pdbx_seq_one_letter_code
_entity_poly.pdbx_strand_id
1 'polypeptide(L)'
;MGHIERIAQGTLAAGAALAMSVAPAYAAGETGTASPAAPAAASAPASEVSVLAVPTGCSAWIDWYAGRGRGHLNCVGSGRDVRVTVACGDGSIKRSATGYQYARAECPTGLGGVRVSGAYIS
;
A
#
# COMPACT_ATOMS: atom_id res chain seq x y z
N MET A 1 41.04 3.70 -13.12
CA MET A 1 41.47 2.39 -12.60
C MET A 1 41.78 2.55 -11.12
N GLY A 2 41.26 1.67 -10.25
CA GLY A 2 41.55 1.62 -8.80
C GLY A 2 40.49 2.32 -7.94
N HIS A 3 39.40 1.65 -7.53
CA HIS A 3 39.26 0.75 -6.35
C HIS A 3 39.21 1.52 -5.01
N ILE A 4 38.01 1.76 -4.44
CA ILE A 4 37.26 0.93 -3.47
C ILE A 4 37.96 0.85 -2.10
N GLU A 5 37.33 1.41 -1.05
CA GLU A 5 36.80 0.69 0.14
C GLU A 5 36.16 1.72 1.09
N ARG A 6 34.85 1.78 1.34
CA ARG A 6 33.94 0.91 2.13
C ARG A 6 34.16 1.03 3.66
N ILE A 7 33.04 1.25 4.37
CA ILE A 7 32.61 0.68 5.67
C ILE A 7 32.23 1.69 6.78
N ALA A 8 31.19 1.27 7.51
CA ALA A 8 30.64 1.72 8.80
C ALA A 8 29.69 2.92 8.73
N GLN A 9 28.35 2.76 8.68
CA GLN A 9 27.45 2.25 9.74
C GLN A 9 27.78 2.75 11.14
N GLY A 10 26.88 3.56 11.72
CA GLY A 10 26.86 3.75 13.17
C GLY A 10 26.12 4.97 13.67
N THR A 11 24.90 4.74 14.14
CA THR A 11 24.30 5.34 15.36
C THR A 11 23.91 6.83 15.41
N LEU A 12 22.60 7.01 15.64
CA LEU A 12 21.98 7.80 16.72
C LEU A 12 22.62 9.15 17.07
N ALA A 13 21.88 10.24 16.87
CA ALA A 13 21.54 11.14 17.97
C ALA A 13 20.54 12.21 17.50
N ALA A 14 19.46 12.31 18.26
CA ALA A 14 18.66 13.52 18.35
C ALA A 14 19.50 14.68 18.89
N GLY A 15 19.10 15.90 18.55
CA GLY A 15 19.43 17.06 19.38
C GLY A 15 20.08 18.21 18.64
N ALA A 16 19.23 19.16 18.27
CA ALA A 16 19.43 20.60 18.27
C ALA A 16 20.86 21.16 18.28
N ALA A 17 21.17 21.96 17.25
CA ALA A 17 22.01 23.14 17.41
C ALA A 17 21.54 24.25 16.46
N LEU A 18 21.06 25.33 17.07
CA LEU A 18 20.94 26.65 16.44
C LEU A 18 22.33 27.22 16.18
N ALA A 19 22.57 27.76 14.98
CA ALA A 19 23.45 28.91 14.72
C ALA A 19 23.37 29.19 13.21
N MET A 20 22.89 30.37 12.80
CA MET A 20 23.75 31.52 12.45
C MET A 20 24.83 31.13 11.45
N SER A 21 25.00 31.75 10.28
CA SER A 21 24.56 33.04 9.75
C SER A 21 25.27 33.18 8.39
N VAL A 22 25.07 34.33 7.73
CA VAL A 22 25.86 34.84 6.60
C VAL A 22 25.46 34.29 5.24
N ALA A 23 24.51 35.00 4.62
CA ALA A 23 24.52 35.19 3.19
C ALA A 23 25.78 35.97 2.79
N PRO A 24 26.36 35.64 1.62
CA PRO A 24 26.71 36.69 0.68
C PRO A 24 26.02 36.42 -0.65
N ALA A 25 25.49 37.49 -1.19
CA ALA A 25 24.72 37.51 -2.39
C ALA A 25 25.56 38.00 -3.59
N TYR A 26 24.93 37.87 -4.76
CA TYR A 26 25.17 38.57 -6.02
C TYR A 26 26.33 38.08 -6.91
N ALA A 27 25.98 37.30 -7.94
CA ALA A 27 26.33 37.52 -9.36
C ALA A 27 25.48 36.55 -10.21
N ALA A 28 24.39 37.04 -10.80
CA ALA A 28 24.28 37.42 -12.21
C ALA A 28 23.97 36.22 -13.13
N GLY A 29 22.75 36.19 -13.65
CA GLY A 29 22.32 35.18 -14.63
C GLY A 29 20.80 35.13 -14.80
N GLU A 30 20.30 35.98 -15.70
CA GLU A 30 19.18 35.74 -16.62
C GLU A 30 17.76 35.49 -16.06
N THR A 31 16.88 36.39 -16.50
CA THR A 31 15.41 36.33 -16.43
C THR A 31 14.86 35.04 -17.01
N GLY A 32 14.42 34.13 -16.13
CA GLY A 32 13.47 33.07 -16.45
C GLY A 32 12.47 32.96 -15.31
N THR A 33 11.22 33.38 -15.54
CA THR A 33 10.10 33.25 -14.61
C THR A 33 9.75 31.77 -14.45
N ALA A 34 10.49 31.05 -13.60
CA ALA A 34 10.16 29.70 -13.18
C ALA A 34 9.32 29.79 -11.89
N SER A 35 8.02 29.60 -12.07
CA SER A 35 7.06 29.35 -10.99
C SER A 35 7.62 28.28 -10.03
N PRO A 36 7.52 28.45 -8.69
CA PRO A 36 7.89 27.37 -7.79
C PRO A 36 6.92 26.22 -8.04
N ALA A 37 7.42 25.16 -8.68
CA ALA A 37 6.71 23.90 -8.76
C ALA A 37 6.40 23.47 -7.32
N ALA A 38 5.11 23.47 -6.98
CA ALA A 38 4.61 22.87 -5.76
C ALA A 38 5.22 21.47 -5.62
N PRO A 39 5.59 21.02 -4.41
CA PRO A 39 6.07 19.66 -4.23
C PRO A 39 5.00 18.73 -4.80
N ALA A 40 5.38 17.97 -5.82
CA ALA A 40 4.53 16.92 -6.35
C ALA A 40 4.16 16.03 -5.17
N ALA A 41 2.88 16.09 -4.77
CA ALA A 41 2.36 15.20 -3.77
C ALA A 41 2.65 13.79 -4.26
N ALA A 42 3.57 13.10 -3.57
CA ALA A 42 3.90 11.72 -3.85
C ALA A 42 2.58 10.95 -3.83
N SER A 43 2.13 10.52 -5.01
CA SER A 43 1.03 9.59 -5.10
C SER A 43 1.51 8.36 -4.34
N ALA A 44 0.89 8.09 -3.19
CA ALA A 44 1.13 6.86 -2.46
C ALA A 44 1.00 5.71 -3.47
N PRO A 45 1.95 4.78 -3.53
CA PRO A 45 1.82 3.66 -4.45
C PRO A 45 0.48 3.01 -4.16
N ALA A 46 -0.39 2.92 -5.17
CA ALA A 46 -1.56 2.07 -5.11
C ALA A 46 -1.00 0.69 -4.81
N SER A 47 -1.13 0.26 -3.54
CA SER A 47 -0.68 -1.05 -3.10
C SER A 47 -1.19 -2.05 -4.10
N GLU A 48 -0.29 -2.70 -4.82
CA GLU A 48 -0.60 -3.83 -5.68
C GLU A 48 -1.05 -4.94 -4.72
N VAL A 49 -2.32 -4.87 -4.36
CA VAL A 49 -2.99 -5.81 -3.49
C VAL A 49 -2.87 -7.14 -4.19
N SER A 50 -1.98 -7.98 -3.69
CA SER A 50 -1.60 -9.23 -4.34
C SER A 50 -2.75 -10.22 -4.16
N VAL A 51 -3.63 -10.26 -5.15
CA VAL A 51 -4.77 -11.19 -5.21
C VAL A 51 -4.21 -12.59 -5.46
N LEU A 52 -4.42 -13.51 -4.52
CA LEU A 52 -4.20 -14.94 -4.74
C LEU A 52 -5.45 -15.54 -5.42
N ALA A 53 -5.26 -16.66 -6.13
CA ALA A 53 -6.27 -17.46 -6.84
C ALA A 53 -7.74 -16.98 -6.73
N VAL A 54 -8.26 -16.46 -7.85
CA VAL A 54 -9.66 -16.05 -8.02
C VAL A 54 -10.28 -16.91 -9.13
N PRO A 55 -11.51 -17.44 -8.95
CA PRO A 55 -12.14 -18.24 -9.99
C PRO A 55 -12.38 -17.44 -11.25
N THR A 56 -12.34 -18.10 -12.41
CA THR A 56 -12.61 -17.47 -13.71
C THR A 56 -14.00 -16.83 -13.72
N GLY A 57 -14.08 -15.59 -14.22
CA GLY A 57 -15.33 -14.83 -14.25
C GLY A 57 -15.69 -14.13 -12.94
N CYS A 58 -14.81 -14.17 -11.93
CA CYS A 58 -14.96 -13.42 -10.70
C CYS A 58 -13.98 -12.25 -10.62
N SER A 59 -14.37 -11.20 -9.90
CA SER A 59 -13.52 -10.08 -9.50
C SER A 59 -13.25 -10.13 -8.00
N ALA A 60 -12.01 -9.88 -7.60
CA ALA A 60 -11.64 -9.74 -6.19
C ALA A 60 -10.86 -8.45 -5.98
N TRP A 61 -11.07 -7.83 -4.82
CA TRP A 61 -10.36 -6.63 -4.42
C TRP A 61 -10.25 -6.58 -2.90
N ILE A 62 -9.34 -5.73 -2.41
CA ILE A 62 -9.29 -5.36 -1.01
C ILE A 62 -9.65 -3.89 -0.89
N ASP A 63 -10.40 -3.56 0.15
CA ASP A 63 -10.60 -2.18 0.55
C ASP A 63 -10.34 -1.98 2.05
N TRP A 64 -10.35 -0.72 2.47
CA TRP A 64 -10.25 -0.31 3.85
C TRP A 64 -11.53 0.41 4.27
N TYR A 65 -12.21 -0.11 5.29
CA TYR A 65 -13.44 0.48 5.78
C TYR A 65 -13.59 0.26 7.28
N ALA A 66 -14.08 1.28 7.99
CA ALA A 66 -14.32 1.25 9.44
C ALA A 66 -13.11 0.74 10.24
N GLY A 67 -11.90 1.14 9.83
CA GLY A 67 -10.65 0.76 10.51
C GLY A 67 -10.22 -0.69 10.27
N ARG A 68 -10.72 -1.37 9.24
CA ARG A 68 -10.42 -2.77 8.93
C ARG A 68 -10.17 -2.95 7.44
N GLY A 69 -9.20 -3.78 7.10
CA GLY A 69 -9.05 -4.31 5.74
C GLY A 69 -10.10 -5.38 5.44
N ARG A 70 -10.68 -5.36 4.24
CA ARG A 70 -11.69 -6.34 3.84
C ARG A 70 -11.33 -6.92 2.48
N GLY A 71 -11.41 -8.24 2.37
CA GLY A 71 -11.28 -8.95 1.10
C GLY A 71 -12.67 -9.22 0.52
N HIS A 72 -12.87 -8.85 -0.73
CA HIS A 72 -14.13 -8.99 -1.46
C HIS A 72 -13.96 -9.98 -2.61
N LEU A 73 -15.01 -10.74 -2.88
CA LEU A 73 -15.11 -11.60 -4.05
C LEU A 73 -16.50 -11.43 -4.65
N ASN A 74 -16.57 -11.08 -5.92
CA ASN A 74 -17.80 -10.92 -6.69
C ASN A 74 -17.74 -11.83 -7.92
N CYS A 75 -18.71 -12.74 -8.00
CA CYS A 75 -18.91 -13.71 -9.07
C CYS A 75 -20.34 -13.62 -9.60
N VAL A 76 -20.92 -12.41 -9.70
CA VAL A 76 -22.27 -12.20 -10.21
C VAL A 76 -22.45 -12.88 -11.56
N GLY A 77 -23.56 -13.61 -11.71
CA GLY A 77 -23.86 -14.40 -12.91
C GLY A 77 -23.31 -15.82 -12.90
N SER A 78 -22.50 -16.21 -11.89
CA SER A 78 -21.99 -17.58 -11.78
C SER A 78 -23.03 -18.60 -11.34
N GLY A 79 -24.11 -18.18 -10.67
CA GLY A 79 -25.13 -19.09 -10.14
C GLY A 79 -24.67 -19.92 -8.94
N ARG A 80 -23.51 -19.63 -8.34
CA ARG A 80 -22.84 -20.49 -7.35
C ARG A 80 -22.56 -19.79 -6.05
N ASP A 81 -22.44 -20.60 -5.01
CA ASP A 81 -21.90 -20.19 -3.72
C ASP A 81 -20.39 -19.98 -3.80
N VAL A 82 -19.92 -18.98 -3.09
CA VAL A 82 -18.52 -18.57 -3.08
C VAL A 82 -18.04 -18.32 -1.66
N ARG A 83 -16.73 -18.40 -1.48
CA ARG A 83 -16.07 -18.04 -0.23
C ARG A 83 -14.80 -17.26 -0.54
N VAL A 84 -14.57 -16.23 0.26
CA VAL A 84 -13.38 -15.39 0.16
C VAL A 84 -12.49 -15.59 1.38
N THR A 85 -11.19 -15.51 1.16
CA THR A 85 -10.15 -15.53 2.19
C THR A 85 -9.31 -14.27 2.03
N VAL A 86 -9.02 -13.58 3.12
CA VAL A 86 -8.16 -12.39 3.17
C VAL A 86 -6.98 -12.68 4.09
N ALA A 87 -5.77 -12.35 3.64
CA ALA A 87 -4.60 -12.27 4.51
C ALA A 87 -4.48 -10.85 5.04
N CYS A 88 -4.26 -10.73 6.35
CA CYS A 88 -4.17 -9.47 7.07
C CYS A 88 -2.71 -9.06 7.26
N GLY A 89 -2.48 -7.78 7.57
CA GLY A 89 -1.14 -7.20 7.73
C GLY A 89 -0.29 -7.83 8.85
N ASP A 90 -0.93 -8.50 9.82
CA ASP A 90 -0.26 -9.28 10.87
C ASP A 90 0.09 -10.72 10.44
N GLY A 91 -0.18 -11.08 9.18
CA GLY A 91 -0.04 -12.44 8.66
C GLY A 91 -1.21 -13.36 8.98
N SER A 92 -2.21 -12.92 9.75
CA SER A 92 -3.39 -13.74 10.03
C SER A 92 -4.24 -13.92 8.78
N ILE A 93 -4.88 -15.09 8.66
CA ILE A 93 -5.77 -15.42 7.55
C ILE A 93 -7.21 -15.42 8.08
N LYS A 94 -8.08 -14.64 7.44
CA LYS A 94 -9.51 -14.61 7.74
C LYS A 94 -10.31 -15.12 6.56
N ARG A 95 -11.32 -15.92 6.83
CA ARG A 95 -12.16 -16.55 5.82
C ARG A 95 -13.60 -16.17 6.08
N SER A 96 -14.31 -15.82 5.02
CA SER A 96 -15.72 -15.48 5.10
C SER A 96 -16.57 -16.72 5.38
N ALA A 97 -17.81 -16.47 5.82
CA ALA A 97 -18.87 -17.42 5.57
C ALA A 97 -19.06 -17.62 4.04
N THR A 98 -19.74 -18.69 3.67
CA THR A 98 -20.16 -18.88 2.28
C THR A 98 -21.23 -17.84 1.93
N GLY A 99 -21.15 -17.25 0.74
CA GLY A 99 -22.15 -16.31 0.23
C GLY A 99 -22.50 -16.63 -1.22
N TYR A 100 -23.74 -16.34 -1.61
CA TYR A 100 -24.20 -16.61 -2.97
C TYR A 100 -23.69 -15.55 -3.93
N GLN A 101 -22.87 -15.94 -4.90
CA GLN A 101 -22.21 -15.09 -5.91
C GLN A 101 -21.34 -13.94 -5.37
N TYR A 102 -21.39 -13.64 -4.07
CA TYR A 102 -20.58 -12.62 -3.44
C TYR A 102 -20.25 -13.01 -2.00
N ALA A 103 -18.99 -12.79 -1.59
CA ALA A 103 -18.55 -13.00 -0.22
C ALA A 103 -17.56 -11.92 0.21
N ARG A 104 -17.52 -11.65 1.53
CA ARG A 104 -16.60 -10.70 2.18
C ARG A 104 -15.95 -11.33 3.40
N ALA A 105 -14.63 -11.17 3.54
CA ALA A 105 -13.88 -11.50 4.73
C ALA A 105 -13.26 -10.22 5.31
N GLU A 106 -13.16 -10.13 6.63
CA GLU A 106 -12.69 -8.93 7.32
C GLU A 106 -11.50 -9.24 8.22
N CYS A 107 -10.51 -8.37 8.19
CA CYS A 107 -9.43 -8.35 9.15
C CYS A 107 -9.87 -7.74 10.49
N PRO A 108 -9.16 -8.05 11.59
CA PRO A 108 -9.32 -7.34 12.85
C PRO A 108 -9.12 -5.83 12.69
N THR A 109 -9.68 -5.04 13.62
CA THR A 109 -9.49 -3.58 13.63
C THR A 109 -8.01 -3.22 13.68
N GLY A 110 -7.62 -2.21 12.91
CA GLY A 110 -6.25 -1.72 12.81
C GLY A 110 -5.39 -2.48 11.80
N LEU A 111 -5.92 -3.55 11.17
CA LEU A 111 -5.16 -4.38 10.24
C LEU A 111 -5.68 -4.29 8.82
N GLY A 112 -4.77 -4.02 7.89
CA GLY A 112 -5.05 -3.97 6.45
C GLY A 112 -5.16 -5.35 5.85
N GLY A 113 -5.89 -5.48 4.75
CA GLY A 113 -5.84 -6.67 3.91
C GLY A 113 -4.62 -6.53 2.98
N VAL A 114 -3.77 -7.54 2.93
CA VAL A 114 -2.58 -7.55 2.08
C VAL A 114 -2.75 -8.47 0.88
N ARG A 115 -3.60 -9.50 1.01
CA ARG A 115 -3.90 -10.47 -0.05
C ARG A 115 -5.35 -10.93 0.04
N VAL A 116 -5.98 -11.23 -1.09
CA VAL A 116 -7.35 -11.78 -1.13
C VAL A 116 -7.39 -12.95 -2.11
N SER A 117 -8.14 -14.00 -1.79
CA SER A 117 -8.38 -15.13 -2.68
C SER A 117 -9.80 -15.64 -2.57
N GLY A 118 -10.29 -16.30 -3.62
CA GLY A 118 -11.66 -16.77 -3.73
C GLY A 118 -11.77 -18.19 -4.23
N ALA A 119 -12.87 -18.86 -3.87
CA ALA A 119 -13.23 -20.15 -4.46
C ALA A 119 -14.75 -20.28 -4.55
N TYR A 120 -15.21 -21.05 -5.55
CA TYR A 120 -16.56 -21.59 -5.54
C TYR A 120 -16.69 -22.69 -4.48
N ILE A 121 -17.84 -22.74 -3.83
CA ILE A 121 -18.23 -23.80 -2.90
C ILE A 121 -19.27 -24.68 -3.61
N SER A 122 -19.17 -25.99 -3.41
CA SER A 122 -20.02 -27.02 -4.04
C SER A 122 -20.86 -27.70 -2.97
#